data_AF-F5AGF4-F1
#
_entry.id   AF-F5AGF4-F1
#
_cell.length_a   1.000
_cell.length_b   1.000
_cell.length_c   1.000
_cell.angle_alpha   90.00
_cell.angle_beta   90.00
_cell.angle_gamma   90.00
#
_symmetry.space_group_name_H-M   'P 1'
#
loop_
_entity.id
_entity.type
_entity.pdbx_description
1 polymer ?
#
loop_
_entity_poly.entity_id
_entity_poly.type
_entity_poly.pdbx_seq_one_letter_code
_entity_poly.pdbx_strand_id
1 'polypeptide(L)'
;GYIKESGSEDTVFAFGGSWAHQDFYSHEPFGEITIDPSLFPSLKSVGNNEPAKINQAFFRRFQALLLQTLQAEVEKAIKKAKPIIFTGHASGGPVAI
;
A
#
# COMPACT_ATOMS: atom_id res chain seq x y z
N GLY A 1 -3.18 -10.90 0.44
CA GLY A 1 -4.42 -10.64 1.19
C GLY A 1 -4.12 -9.80 2.41
N TYR A 2 -5.16 -9.32 3.09
CA TYR A 2 -5.04 -8.64 4.38
C TYR A 2 -6.06 -9.21 5.37
N ILE A 3 -5.77 -9.07 6.66
CA ILE A 3 -6.71 -9.33 7.75
C ILE A 3 -7.19 -7.97 8.26
N LYS A 4 -8.47 -7.85 8.55
CA LYS A 4 -9.06 -6.66 9.16
C LYS A 4 -9.58 -7.01 10.55
N GLU A 5 -9.12 -6.29 11.55
CA GLU A 5 -9.65 -6.35 12.91
C GLU A 5 -10.28 -5.01 13.26
N SER A 6 -11.48 -5.02 13.82
CA SER A 6 -12.19 -3.80 14.22
C SER A 6 -12.49 -3.86 15.71
N GLY A 7 -11.72 -3.13 16.50
CA GLY A 7 -11.87 -3.02 17.95
C GLY A 7 -12.84 -1.92 18.39
N SER A 8 -12.90 -1.70 19.71
CA SER A 8 -13.61 -0.57 20.29
C SER A 8 -12.90 0.75 19.96
N GLU A 9 -11.58 0.77 19.96
CA GLU A 9 -10.78 1.99 19.77
C GLU A 9 -10.34 2.23 18.32
N ASP A 10 -10.05 1.17 17.56
CA ASP A 10 -9.40 1.30 16.26
C ASP A 10 -9.93 0.30 15.22
N THR A 11 -9.43 0.44 13.99
CA THR A 11 -9.55 -0.59 12.95
C THR A 11 -8.18 -0.82 12.31
N VAL A 12 -7.71 -2.06 12.38
CA VAL A 12 -6.39 -2.47 11.92
C VAL A 12 -6.53 -3.28 10.63
N PHE A 13 -5.73 -2.92 9.63
CA PHE A 13 -5.57 -3.65 8.38
C PHE A 13 -4.15 -4.21 8.33
N ALA A 14 -4.02 -5.52 8.52
CA ALA A 14 -2.75 -6.24 8.54
C ALA A 14 -2.50 -6.94 7.20
N PHE A 15 -1.50 -6.49 6.44
CA PHE A 15 -1.14 -7.04 5.14
C PHE A 15 -0.19 -8.24 5.29
N GLY A 16 -0.55 -9.35 4.63
CA GLY A 16 0.26 -10.57 4.66
C GLY A 16 1.58 -10.42 3.90
N GLY A 17 2.67 -10.92 4.47
CA GLY A 17 3.95 -11.05 3.78
C GLY A 17 3.93 -12.13 2.70
N SER A 18 4.90 -12.04 1.81
CA SER A 18 5.28 -13.05 0.83
C SER A 18 6.80 -13.25 0.87
N TRP A 19 7.23 -14.46 0.51
CA TRP A 19 8.64 -14.84 0.37
C TRP A 19 9.02 -15.10 -1.09
N ALA A 20 8.10 -14.93 -2.03
CA ALA A 20 8.38 -15.15 -3.44
C ALA A 20 9.26 -14.02 -3.99
N HIS A 21 10.35 -14.37 -4.70
CA HIS A 21 11.29 -13.41 -5.27
C HIS A 21 10.61 -12.31 -6.10
N GLN A 22 9.64 -12.70 -6.93
CA GLN A 22 8.86 -11.81 -7.80
C GLN A 22 8.04 -10.76 -7.03
N ASP A 23 7.77 -10.98 -5.74
CA ASP A 23 7.06 -10.05 -4.88
C ASP A 23 8.00 -8.99 -4.25
N PHE A 24 9.30 -9.07 -4.53
CA PHE A 24 10.32 -8.09 -4.14
C PHE A 24 10.99 -7.42 -5.34
N TYR A 25 11.27 -8.18 -6.41
CA TYR A 25 11.99 -7.70 -7.59
C TYR A 25 11.21 -8.02 -8.86
N SER A 26 10.74 -6.98 -9.55
CA SER A 26 9.96 -7.11 -10.79
C SER A 26 10.83 -7.07 -12.05
N HIS A 27 11.99 -6.42 -11.99
CA HIS A 27 13.01 -6.34 -13.04
C HIS A 27 14.34 -5.84 -12.46
N GLU A 28 15.41 -5.91 -13.24
CA GLU A 28 16.72 -5.33 -12.88
C GLU A 28 16.75 -3.81 -13.15
N PRO A 29 17.65 -3.05 -12.50
CA PRO A 29 18.53 -3.46 -11.40
C PRO A 29 17.84 -3.45 -10.03
N PHE A 30 16.79 -2.64 -9.82
CA PHE A 30 16.16 -2.46 -8.50
C PHE A 30 14.64 -2.71 -8.47
N GLY A 31 14.02 -3.05 -9.61
CA GLY A 31 12.59 -3.34 -9.69
C GLY A 31 11.69 -2.13 -9.42
N GLU A 32 12.19 -0.93 -9.69
CA GLU A 32 11.50 0.32 -9.40
C GLU A 32 10.60 0.80 -10.56
N ILE A 33 9.54 1.52 -10.20
CA ILE A 33 8.69 2.23 -11.14
C ILE A 33 8.53 3.69 -10.70
N THR A 34 8.36 4.59 -11.67
CA THR A 34 7.96 5.97 -11.38
C THR A 34 6.45 5.99 -11.10
N ILE A 35 6.04 6.62 -9.99
CA ILE A 35 4.63 6.66 -9.60
C ILE A 35 3.83 7.56 -10.55
N ASP A 36 2.56 7.22 -10.79
CA ASP A 36 1.65 8.05 -11.58
C ASP A 36 1.22 9.28 -10.78
N PRO A 37 1.63 10.51 -11.18
CA PRO A 37 1.30 11.72 -10.45
C PRO A 37 -0.18 12.12 -10.55
N SER A 38 -0.95 11.53 -11.47
CA SER A 38 -2.41 11.75 -11.54
C SER A 38 -3.15 11.06 -10.38
N LEU A 39 -2.58 9.95 -9.88
CA LEU A 39 -3.11 9.21 -8.74
C LEU A 39 -2.49 9.68 -7.41
N PHE A 40 -1.20 10.04 -7.43
CA PHE A 40 -0.44 10.45 -6.26
C PHE A 40 0.20 11.84 -6.45
N PRO A 41 -0.60 12.92 -6.51
CA PRO A 41 -0.13 14.25 -6.89
C PRO A 41 0.90 14.84 -5.92
N SER A 42 0.89 14.40 -4.66
CA SER A 42 1.82 14.86 -3.62
C SER A 42 3.13 14.07 -3.57
N LEU A 43 3.24 12.92 -4.24
CA LEU A 43 4.45 12.10 -4.24
C LEU A 43 5.41 12.57 -5.34
N LYS A 44 5.83 13.83 -5.23
CA LYS A 44 6.80 14.48 -6.11
C LYS A 44 7.53 15.60 -5.39
N SER A 45 8.68 15.99 -5.91
CA SER A 45 9.37 17.21 -5.45
C SER A 45 8.61 18.45 -5.92
N VAL A 46 8.40 19.42 -5.02
CA VAL A 46 7.68 20.67 -5.33
C VAL A 46 8.51 21.57 -6.27
N GLY A 47 9.84 21.60 -6.12
CA GLY A 47 10.69 22.54 -6.85
C GLY A 47 10.89 22.20 -8.33
N ASN A 48 10.86 20.91 -8.68
CA ASN A 48 11.13 20.44 -10.04
C ASN A 48 10.06 19.48 -10.60
N ASN A 49 8.99 19.20 -9.85
CA ASN A 49 7.90 18.29 -10.22
C ASN A 49 8.32 16.84 -10.53
N GLU A 50 9.52 16.42 -10.13
CA GLU A 50 9.97 15.04 -10.35
C GLU A 50 9.15 14.06 -9.48
N PRO A 51 8.44 13.08 -10.09
CA PRO A 51 7.67 12.10 -9.33
C PRO A 51 8.56 11.11 -8.57
N ALA A 52 8.05 10.59 -7.47
CA ALA A 52 8.74 9.58 -6.67
C ALA A 52 8.91 8.25 -7.43
N LYS A 53 10.00 7.54 -7.13
CA LYS A 53 10.20 6.14 -7.53
C LYS A 53 9.86 5.21 -6.37
N ILE A 54 9.19 4.11 -6.66
CA ILE A 54 8.75 3.11 -5.68
C ILE A 54 9.06 1.69 -6.17
N ASN A 55 9.04 0.71 -5.27
CA ASN A 55 9.17 -0.69 -5.66
C ASN A 55 7.90 -1.16 -6.40
N GLN A 56 8.05 -1.63 -7.64
CA GLN A 56 6.92 -1.99 -8.50
C GLN A 56 6.17 -3.23 -7.99
N ALA A 57 6.87 -4.21 -7.40
CA ALA A 57 6.27 -5.44 -6.92
C ALA A 57 5.33 -5.17 -5.73
N PHE A 58 5.76 -4.36 -4.75
CA PHE A 58 4.92 -3.96 -3.63
C PHE A 58 3.72 -3.12 -4.10
N PHE A 59 3.95 -2.18 -5.03
CA PHE A 59 2.88 -1.35 -5.57
C PHE A 59 1.80 -2.17 -6.30
N ARG A 60 2.18 -3.16 -7.11
CA ARG A 60 1.23 -4.08 -7.76
C ARG A 60 0.41 -4.87 -6.75
N ARG A 61 1.03 -5.33 -5.66
CA ARG A 61 0.31 -6.02 -4.57
C ARG A 61 -0.70 -5.10 -3.89
N PHE A 62 -0.33 -3.84 -3.61
CA PHE A 62 -1.27 -2.84 -3.10
C PHE A 62 -2.45 -2.61 -4.06
N GLN A 63 -2.18 -2.37 -5.34
CA GLN A 63 -3.22 -2.16 -6.36
C GLN A 63 -4.18 -3.36 -6.45
N ALA A 64 -3.66 -4.59 -6.42
CA ALA A 64 -4.48 -5.78 -6.43
C ALA A 64 -5.45 -5.87 -5.23
N LEU A 65 -5.02 -5.42 -4.05
CA LEU A 65 -5.88 -5.37 -2.86
C LEU A 65 -6.91 -4.23 -2.93
N LEU A 66 -6.50 -3.08 -3.48
CA LEU A 66 -7.36 -1.92 -3.67
C LEU A 66 -8.55 -2.25 -4.59
N LEU A 67 -8.29 -2.97 -5.69
CA LEU A 67 -9.30 -3.42 -6.65
C LEU A 67 -10.26 -4.49 -6.11
N GLN A 68 -9.87 -5.20 -5.05
CA GLN A 68 -10.70 -6.27 -4.48
C GLN A 68 -11.71 -5.72 -3.48
N THR A 69 -11.27 -5.41 -2.27
CA THR A 69 -12.17 -5.03 -1.16
C THR A 69 -11.62 -3.93 -0.27
N LEU A 70 -10.31 -3.62 -0.37
CA LEU A 70 -9.64 -2.75 0.59
C LEU A 70 -10.27 -1.36 0.65
N GLN A 71 -10.56 -0.76 -0.52
CA GLN A 71 -11.17 0.58 -0.57
C GLN A 71 -12.50 0.63 0.19
N ALA A 72 -13.42 -0.29 -0.11
CA ALA A 72 -14.73 -0.32 0.52
C ALA A 72 -14.66 -0.55 2.04
N GLU A 73 -13.72 -1.38 2.50
CA GLU A 73 -13.53 -1.64 3.93
C GLU A 73 -12.89 -0.46 4.67
N VAL A 74 -11.95 0.25 4.04
CA VAL A 74 -11.37 1.49 4.59
C VAL A 74 -12.45 2.58 4.66
N GLU A 75 -13.27 2.75 3.63
CA GLU A 75 -14.39 3.71 3.64
C GLU A 75 -15.39 3.42 4.77
N LYS A 76 -15.69 2.14 5.04
CA LYS A 76 -16.50 1.74 6.21
C LYS A 76 -15.83 2.11 7.52
N ALA A 77 -14.51 1.96 7.64
CA ALA A 77 -13.76 2.33 8.84
C ALA A 77 -13.75 3.86 9.05
N ILE A 78 -13.58 4.65 7.98
CA ILE A 78 -13.65 6.12 8.01
C ILE A 78 -15.00 6.58 8.56
N LYS A 79 -16.10 5.97 8.11
CA LYS A 79 -17.46 6.29 8.60
C LYS A 79 -17.66 6.04 10.09
N LYS A 80 -16.86 5.18 10.71
CA LYS A 80 -16.89 4.92 12.16
C LYS A 80 -16.10 5.96 12.97
N ALA A 81 -15.40 6.89 12.31
CA ALA A 81 -14.59 7.94 12.93
C ALA A 81 -13.56 7.41 13.95
N LYS A 82 -13.01 6.22 13.70
CA LYS A 82 -11.95 5.62 14.51
C LYS A 82 -10.61 5.73 13.81
N PRO A 83 -9.49 5.77 14.56
CA PRO A 83 -8.17 5.54 14.02
C PRO A 83 -8.12 4.31 13.10
N ILE A 84 -7.50 4.48 11.94
CA ILE A 84 -7.24 3.42 10.99
C ILE A 84 -5.75 3.15 11.01
N ILE A 85 -5.38 1.89 11.24
CA ILE A 85 -3.99 1.45 11.34
C ILE A 85 -3.70 0.51 10.18
N PHE A 86 -2.68 0.83 9.38
CA PHE A 86 -2.12 -0.08 8.38
C PHE A 86 -0.85 -0.70 8.94
N THR A 87 -0.74 -2.03 8.87
CA THR A 87 0.42 -2.75 9.39
C THR A 87 0.73 -3.99 8.54
N GLY A 88 1.92 -4.55 8.70
CA GLY A 88 2.30 -5.78 8.03
C GLY A 88 3.71 -6.22 8.41
N HIS A 89 3.92 -7.53 8.44
CA HIS A 89 5.24 -8.13 8.68
C HIS A 89 5.93 -8.46 7.34
N ALA A 90 7.27 -8.36 7.30
CA ALA A 90 8.09 -8.59 6.10
C ALA A 90 7.60 -7.76 4.90
N SER A 91 7.42 -8.35 3.72
CA SER A 91 6.89 -7.65 2.53
C SER A 91 5.42 -7.22 2.66
N GLY A 92 4.74 -7.56 3.75
CA GLY A 92 3.46 -6.95 4.11
C GLY A 92 3.62 -5.51 4.60
N GLY A 93 4.73 -5.19 5.28
CA GLY A 93 5.04 -3.85 5.76
C GLY A 93 5.14 -2.81 4.63
N PRO A 94 5.95 -3.04 3.59
CA PRO A 94 5.99 -2.19 2.41
C PRO A 94 4.68 -2.06 1.63
N VAL A 95 3.71 -2.97 1.81
CA VAL A 95 2.35 -2.84 1.22
C VAL A 95 1.45 -1.99 2.12
N ALA A 96 1.77 -1.90 3.42
CA ALA A 96 1.08 -1.04 4.38
C ALA A 96 1.52 0.44 4.28
N ILE A 97 2.71 0.69 3.71
CA ILE A 97 3.28 2.01 3.42
C ILE A 97 2.79 2.49 2.06
#